data_AF-I1RWY2-F1
#
_entry.id   AF-I1RWY2-F1
#
_cell.length_a   1.000
_cell.length_b   1.000
_cell.length_c   1.000
_cell.angle_alpha   90.00
_cell.angle_beta   90.00
_cell.angle_gamma   90.00
#
_symmetry.space_group_name_H-M   'P 1'
#
loop_
_entity.id
_entity.type
_entity.pdbx_description
1 polymer ?
#
loop_
_entity_poly.entity_id
_entity_poly.type
_entity_poly.pdbx_seq_one_letter_code
_entity_poly.pdbx_strand_id
1 'polypeptide(L)'
;MSAKYDSSAVGPAPLPPTDALLSLRTGKVRPMGGVNIRSAINKRDRQGKWEVTFLGLVGDEHDYIHHGGPEKALHQYCAAHYDAWNAQLPGRHDLFKIGGFGENLSTRHMSEHNVCIGDVYRVGKGSVRIQVTSPRQPCYKLNHRFQHKKTSAMAQSTGRMGWYYRVINTGFIEQGDEMELVERIHPTWPLARVQNYLYHEKDNYEAFRELATLPALSEEMLNIFRTRLEHGAEDMSGRLEGDRIPVVWRPYKLVSKTDLTTRVKSFVFEIEDDDGKSEDSAFEQFPFVRLRFGPDGSLSRAYSVVSGTTNCFELGVSRDDNSRGGSVYLHDNLQVGDVIKIAPGRNASTAQDTSSAPQAIKHIFIIGGIGVTAFLTEIEKLLSEEADVQVHYAVRSHKDAAYMERLPLDKTTIYAKDQGRRLNLSQIIPKPVDENKATTVVYCCGPTSLMNACRTITTTLNYPKANIHFEEFGDATTGTGEPFEVEIKSTGNTIQVPREKSLLQVLSDAGLEIESSCLVGNCGTCMVDVCKGEVEHKGVALNEEQKKESMLSCVSRGKGRIMIDC
;
A
#
# COMPACT_ATOMS: atom_id res chain seq x y z
N MET A 1 -15.86 0.44 29.61
CA MET A 1 -17.32 0.38 29.36
C MET A 1 -17.65 1.50 28.39
N SER A 2 -18.04 1.19 27.16
CA SER A 2 -18.51 2.19 26.20
C SER A 2 -19.89 2.67 26.68
N ALA A 3 -20.04 3.97 26.93
CA ALA A 3 -21.36 4.54 27.15
C ALA A 3 -22.12 4.42 25.83
N LYS A 4 -23.12 3.54 25.76
CA LYS A 4 -24.00 3.46 24.59
C LYS A 4 -24.60 4.85 24.40
N TYR A 5 -24.37 5.46 23.25
CA TYR A 5 -25.03 6.70 22.88
C TYR A 5 -26.52 6.39 22.73
N ASP A 6 -27.35 7.07 23.52
CA ASP A 6 -28.79 6.91 23.43
C ASP A 6 -29.30 7.64 22.19
N SER A 7 -29.45 6.90 21.09
CA SER A 7 -29.94 7.40 19.80
C SER A 7 -31.42 7.78 19.83
N SER A 8 -32.17 7.39 20.88
CA SER A 8 -33.59 7.70 21.01
C SER A 8 -33.87 9.15 21.45
N ALA A 9 -32.85 9.85 21.97
CA ALA A 9 -32.96 11.25 22.37
C ALA A 9 -32.65 12.20 21.19
N VAL A 10 -33.68 12.66 20.48
CA VAL A 10 -33.59 13.59 19.32
C VAL A 10 -33.46 15.07 19.77
N GLY A 11 -32.81 15.33 20.91
CA GLY A 11 -32.66 16.67 21.47
C GLY A 11 -31.51 17.46 20.82
N PRO A 12 -31.53 18.82 20.87
CA PRO A 12 -30.37 19.63 20.53
C PRO A 12 -29.15 19.25 21.38
N ALA A 13 -28.01 19.06 20.73
CA ALA A 13 -26.74 18.85 21.41
C ALA A 13 -26.34 20.12 22.20
N PRO A 14 -25.67 19.97 23.36
CA PRO A 14 -25.12 21.11 24.10
C PRO A 14 -24.24 21.98 23.21
N LEU A 15 -24.19 23.29 23.49
CA LEU A 15 -23.24 24.18 22.83
C LEU A 15 -21.84 23.95 23.42
N PRO A 16 -20.78 23.88 22.58
CA PRO A 16 -19.43 23.88 23.07
C PRO A 16 -19.09 25.29 23.61
N PRO A 17 -18.28 25.37 24.68
CA PRO A 17 -17.78 26.67 25.12
C PRO A 17 -16.81 27.25 24.07
N THR A 18 -16.62 28.57 24.09
CA THR A 18 -15.44 29.18 23.46
C THR A 18 -14.21 28.57 24.11
N ASP A 19 -13.29 28.06 23.29
CA ASP A 19 -12.13 27.32 23.77
C ASP A 19 -10.85 27.78 23.09
N ALA A 20 -9.73 27.71 23.80
CA ALA A 20 -8.45 28.14 23.25
C ALA A 20 -7.81 27.02 22.40
N LEU A 21 -7.22 27.40 21.28
CA LEU A 21 -6.44 26.50 20.44
C LEU A 21 -5.14 26.11 21.15
N LEU A 22 -5.10 24.89 21.70
CA LEU A 22 -3.98 24.40 22.50
C LEU A 22 -2.73 24.09 21.68
N SER A 23 -2.89 23.70 20.41
CA SER A 23 -1.78 23.41 19.50
C SER A 23 -2.23 23.58 18.07
N LEU A 24 -1.31 24.06 17.24
CA LEU A 24 -1.42 24.14 15.79
C LEU A 24 -0.35 23.25 15.18
N ARG A 25 -0.71 22.35 14.26
CA ARG A 25 0.22 21.33 13.78
C ARG A 25 0.17 21.12 12.28
N THR A 26 1.35 20.95 11.67
CA THR A 26 1.47 20.52 10.28
C THR A 26 2.55 19.45 10.11
N GLY A 27 2.43 18.61 9.10
CA GLY A 27 3.31 17.49 8.83
C GLY A 27 3.42 17.18 7.33
N LYS A 28 4.49 16.47 6.99
CA LYS A 28 4.75 15.98 5.63
C LYS A 28 4.48 14.49 5.57
N VAL A 29 4.08 13.96 4.42
CA VAL A 29 3.91 12.51 4.24
C VAL A 29 5.27 11.83 4.30
N ARG A 30 5.50 11.07 5.37
CA ARG A 30 6.75 10.33 5.62
C ARG A 30 6.43 8.88 5.99
N PRO A 31 7.39 7.96 5.85
CA PRO A 31 7.27 6.62 6.42
C PRO A 31 6.99 6.70 7.93
N MET A 32 6.06 5.89 8.41
CA MET A 32 5.86 5.65 9.83
C MET A 32 6.91 4.62 10.27
N GLY A 33 7.72 4.94 11.28
CA GLY A 33 8.83 4.08 11.73
C GLY A 33 8.41 2.62 11.90
N GLY A 34 9.24 1.71 11.39
CA GLY A 34 9.12 0.26 11.51
C GLY A 34 8.25 -0.43 10.46
N VAL A 35 7.55 0.31 9.59
CA VAL A 35 6.56 -0.25 8.64
C VAL A 35 6.49 0.52 7.32
N ASN A 36 6.14 -0.16 6.21
CA ASN A 36 5.97 0.44 4.88
C ASN A 36 4.66 1.25 4.73
N ILE A 37 4.32 2.03 5.76
CA ILE A 37 3.13 2.87 5.80
C ILE A 37 3.57 4.32 5.66
N ARG A 38 3.12 5.01 4.61
CA ARG A 38 3.32 6.46 4.47
C ARG A 38 2.16 7.21 5.12
N SER A 39 2.48 8.24 5.90
CA SER A 39 1.48 9.05 6.56
C SER A 39 2.02 10.42 6.95
N ALA A 40 1.15 11.43 6.93
CA ALA A 40 1.43 12.74 7.51
C ALA A 40 1.00 12.84 8.99
N ILE A 41 0.63 11.71 9.63
CA ILE A 41 0.11 11.68 11.01
C ILE A 41 1.10 12.24 12.04
N ASN A 42 2.41 12.18 11.76
CA ASN A 42 3.46 12.73 12.62
C ASN A 42 3.62 14.23 12.42
N LYS A 43 2.57 15.00 12.72
CA LYS A 43 2.58 16.46 12.61
C LYS A 43 3.39 17.10 13.73
N ARG A 44 4.15 18.13 13.38
CA ARG A 44 4.97 18.93 14.30
C ARG A 44 4.19 20.15 14.76
N ASP A 45 4.39 20.52 16.01
CA ASP A 45 3.84 21.73 16.59
C ASP A 45 4.38 22.98 15.88
N ARG A 46 3.51 23.97 15.70
CA ARG A 46 3.76 25.20 14.96
C ARG A 46 3.54 26.40 15.86
N GLN A 47 4.53 27.29 15.85
CA GLN A 47 4.56 28.51 16.65
C GLN A 47 4.32 29.72 15.74
N GLY A 48 3.72 30.78 16.31
CA GLY A 48 3.36 32.00 15.59
C GLY A 48 2.16 31.82 14.66
N LYS A 49 2.00 32.78 13.73
CA LYS A 49 0.89 32.83 12.77
C LYS A 49 1.14 31.94 11.56
N TRP A 50 0.14 31.12 11.22
CA TRP A 50 0.17 30.22 10.08
C TRP A 50 -1.04 30.44 9.18
N GLU A 51 -0.79 30.43 7.88
CA GLU A 51 -1.81 30.65 6.87
C GLU A 51 -2.70 29.41 6.70
N VAL A 52 -4.01 29.65 6.74
CA VAL A 52 -5.09 28.70 6.46
C VAL A 52 -5.65 28.99 5.08
N THR A 53 -5.51 28.03 4.18
CA THR A 53 -6.07 28.05 2.82
C THR A 53 -7.32 27.19 2.73
N PHE A 54 -8.02 27.21 1.58
CA PHE A 54 -9.15 26.31 1.33
C PHE A 54 -8.80 24.81 1.38
N LEU A 55 -7.51 24.47 1.26
CA LEU A 55 -7.02 23.09 1.32
C LEU A 55 -6.37 22.73 2.66
N GLY A 56 -6.37 23.66 3.63
CA GLY A 56 -5.76 23.49 4.94
C GLY A 56 -4.60 24.43 5.21
N LEU A 57 -3.82 24.12 6.25
CA LEU A 57 -2.65 24.90 6.66
C LEU A 57 -1.52 24.80 5.63
N VAL A 58 -0.89 25.93 5.30
CA VAL A 58 0.27 25.93 4.40
C VAL A 58 1.38 25.03 4.95
N GLY A 59 1.88 24.15 4.08
CA GLY A 59 2.94 23.20 4.39
C GLY A 59 2.47 21.90 5.06
N ASP A 60 1.19 21.78 5.38
CA ASP A 60 0.58 20.50 5.77
C ASP A 60 0.28 19.63 4.54
N GLU A 61 0.62 18.35 4.63
CA GLU A 61 0.29 17.37 3.60
C GLU A 61 -0.70 16.35 4.11
N HIS A 62 -1.44 15.79 3.15
CA HIS A 62 -2.36 14.68 3.34
C HIS A 62 -2.00 13.57 2.36
N ASP A 63 -2.33 12.34 2.72
CA ASP A 63 -2.32 11.23 1.77
C ASP A 63 -3.56 11.39 0.87
N TYR A 64 -3.38 12.02 -0.30
CA TYR A 64 -4.44 12.63 -1.10
C TYR A 64 -5.54 11.67 -1.57
N ILE A 65 -5.28 10.36 -1.59
CA ILE A 65 -6.26 9.37 -2.06
C ILE A 65 -7.41 9.15 -1.04
N HIS A 66 -7.17 9.38 0.27
CA HIS A 66 -8.14 9.05 1.32
C HIS A 66 -8.29 10.10 2.46
N HIS A 67 -7.36 11.05 2.58
CA HIS A 67 -7.21 11.86 3.80
C HIS A 67 -7.13 13.38 3.59
N GLY A 68 -7.42 13.90 2.40
CA GLY A 68 -7.33 15.33 2.09
C GLY A 68 -8.52 15.87 1.30
N GLY A 69 -8.38 17.10 0.80
CA GLY A 69 -9.39 17.80 0.03
C GLY A 69 -10.09 18.92 0.81
N PRO A 70 -10.89 19.78 0.13
CA PRO A 70 -11.53 20.93 0.75
C PRO A 70 -12.45 20.58 1.93
N GLU A 71 -13.08 19.39 1.88
CA GLU A 71 -13.95 18.87 2.94
C GLU A 71 -13.21 18.37 4.18
N LYS A 72 -11.89 18.18 4.06
CA LYS A 72 -11.00 17.66 5.11
C LYS A 72 -9.79 18.58 5.32
N ALA A 73 -9.97 19.87 5.08
CA ALA A 73 -8.90 20.86 5.09
C ALA A 73 -8.19 20.95 6.45
N LEU A 74 -8.93 20.81 7.56
CA LEU A 74 -8.37 20.80 8.91
C LEU A 74 -8.96 19.64 9.72
N HIS A 75 -8.11 18.95 10.47
CA HIS A 75 -8.49 17.90 11.41
C HIS A 75 -8.36 18.39 12.85
N GLN A 76 -9.41 18.24 13.65
CA GLN A 76 -9.41 18.58 15.08
C GLN A 76 -9.62 17.35 15.95
N TYR A 77 -8.95 17.33 17.12
CA TYR A 77 -9.10 16.30 18.13
C TYR A 77 -9.23 16.92 19.52
N CYS A 78 -10.13 16.38 20.35
CA CYS A 78 -10.33 16.82 21.73
C CYS A 78 -9.16 16.37 22.61
N ALA A 79 -8.45 17.32 23.21
CA ALA A 79 -7.30 17.03 24.06
C ALA A 79 -7.65 16.24 25.33
N ALA A 80 -8.89 16.36 25.84
CA ALA A 80 -9.35 15.58 26.99
C ALA A 80 -9.41 14.06 26.70
N HIS A 81 -9.52 13.66 25.43
CA HIS A 81 -9.48 12.24 25.06
C HIS A 81 -8.14 11.59 25.38
N TYR A 82 -7.03 12.34 25.37
CA TYR A 82 -5.72 11.81 25.73
C TYR A 82 -5.65 11.36 27.19
N ASP A 83 -6.33 12.06 28.11
CA ASP A 83 -6.43 11.66 29.52
C ASP A 83 -7.11 10.30 29.63
N ALA A 84 -8.21 10.11 28.89
CA ALA A 84 -8.93 8.85 28.85
C ALA A 84 -8.14 7.71 28.17
N TRP A 85 -7.38 8.00 27.12
CA TRP A 85 -6.50 7.01 26.48
C TRP A 85 -5.37 6.56 27.39
N ASN A 86 -4.73 7.49 28.10
CA ASN A 86 -3.67 7.18 29.05
C ASN A 86 -4.16 6.34 30.23
N ALA A 87 -5.39 6.59 30.71
CA ALA A 87 -6.03 5.75 31.71
C ALA A 87 -6.38 4.35 31.17
N GLN A 88 -6.83 4.25 29.91
CA GLN A 88 -7.28 2.99 29.31
C GLN A 88 -6.13 2.10 28.80
N LEU A 89 -5.04 2.71 28.34
CA LEU A 89 -3.85 2.04 27.78
C LEU A 89 -2.58 2.61 28.45
N PRO A 90 -2.34 2.30 29.74
CA PRO A 90 -1.20 2.82 30.47
C PRO A 90 0.14 2.36 29.85
N GLY A 91 1.20 3.13 30.11
CA GLY A 91 2.55 2.87 29.59
C GLY A 91 2.83 3.43 28.20
N ARG A 92 1.92 4.24 27.64
CA ARG A 92 2.05 4.87 26.31
C ARG A 92 1.85 6.38 26.32
N HIS A 93 2.12 7.04 27.45
CA HIS A 93 1.94 8.49 27.63
C HIS A 93 2.67 9.33 26.58
N ASP A 94 3.84 8.87 26.12
CA ASP A 94 4.59 9.55 25.06
C ASP A 94 3.93 9.51 23.68
N LEU A 95 3.00 8.56 23.47
CA LEU A 95 2.24 8.37 22.24
C LEU A 95 0.87 9.05 22.33
N PHE A 96 0.13 8.84 23.43
CA PHE A 96 -1.17 9.46 23.69
C PHE A 96 -1.02 10.86 24.28
N LYS A 97 -0.56 11.78 23.44
CA LYS A 97 -0.44 13.22 23.72
C LYS A 97 -0.88 14.03 22.51
N ILE A 98 -1.09 15.33 22.69
CA ILE A 98 -1.47 16.27 21.62
C ILE A 98 -0.60 16.05 20.36
N GLY A 99 -1.26 15.89 19.22
CA GLY A 99 -0.70 15.49 17.94
C GLY A 99 -0.66 13.98 17.67
N GLY A 100 -1.02 13.14 18.63
CA GLY A 100 -0.96 11.68 18.53
C GLY A 100 -1.89 11.12 17.45
N PHE A 101 -3.07 11.73 17.27
CA PHE A 101 -4.04 11.34 16.24
C PHE A 101 -3.81 12.08 14.90
N GLY A 102 -2.76 12.90 14.79
CA GLY A 102 -2.42 13.65 13.58
C GLY A 102 -3.36 14.82 13.31
N GLU A 103 -3.93 15.40 14.36
CA GLU A 103 -4.70 16.62 14.33
C GLU A 103 -3.86 17.86 14.01
N ASN A 104 -4.48 18.77 13.27
CA ASN A 104 -3.98 20.11 13.06
C ASN A 104 -4.32 21.01 14.24
N LEU A 105 -5.54 20.86 14.76
CA LEU A 105 -6.11 21.68 15.82
C LEU A 105 -6.39 20.82 17.06
N SER A 106 -6.11 21.35 18.25
CA SER A 106 -6.50 20.72 19.51
C SER A 106 -7.16 21.72 20.43
N THR A 107 -8.31 21.36 20.98
CA THR A 107 -9.01 22.11 22.03
C THR A 107 -9.40 21.13 23.15
N ARG A 108 -9.72 21.60 24.35
CA ARG A 108 -9.95 20.72 25.51
C ARG A 108 -11.42 20.38 25.73
N HIS A 109 -12.33 21.29 25.40
CA HIS A 109 -13.73 21.26 25.82
C HIS A 109 -14.72 21.06 24.66
N MET A 110 -14.23 21.06 23.42
CA MET A 110 -15.01 20.65 22.25
C MET A 110 -14.86 19.14 22.05
N SER A 111 -15.95 18.44 21.83
CA SER A 111 -16.01 16.97 21.68
C SER A 111 -17.10 16.56 20.70
N GLU A 112 -17.10 15.28 20.34
CA GLU A 112 -18.08 14.69 19.43
C GLU A 112 -19.53 14.80 19.95
N HIS A 113 -19.73 15.04 21.25
CA HIS A 113 -21.05 15.16 21.88
C HIS A 113 -21.65 16.58 21.86
N ASN A 114 -20.82 17.62 21.71
CA ASN A 114 -21.29 19.02 21.69
C ASN A 114 -20.97 19.75 20.38
N VAL A 115 -20.17 19.17 19.49
CA VAL A 115 -19.92 19.68 18.14
C VAL A 115 -20.86 18.99 17.14
N CYS A 116 -21.56 19.79 16.32
CA CYS A 116 -22.51 19.30 15.32
C CYS A 116 -22.01 19.44 13.89
N ILE A 117 -22.56 18.63 12.99
CA ILE A 117 -22.40 18.81 11.54
C ILE A 117 -22.87 20.20 11.14
N GLY A 118 -22.09 20.88 10.31
CA GLY A 118 -22.39 22.23 9.83
C GLY A 118 -22.08 23.36 10.80
N ASP A 119 -21.64 23.08 12.03
CA ASP A 119 -21.17 24.14 12.93
C ASP A 119 -20.08 24.98 12.28
N VAL A 120 -20.23 26.30 12.35
CA VAL A 120 -19.24 27.26 11.86
C VAL A 120 -18.56 27.91 13.04
N TYR A 121 -17.23 27.87 13.05
CA TYR A 121 -16.40 28.51 14.06
C TYR A 121 -15.61 29.67 13.46
N ARG A 122 -15.51 30.76 14.21
CA ARG A 122 -14.47 31.77 14.02
C ARG A 122 -13.25 31.37 14.83
N VAL A 123 -12.07 31.45 14.23
CA VAL A 123 -10.80 31.12 14.88
C VAL A 123 -9.94 32.38 14.99
N GLY A 124 -9.62 32.74 16.23
CA GLY A 124 -8.87 33.94 16.56
C GLY A 124 -9.65 35.23 16.29
N LYS A 125 -8.92 36.35 16.33
CA LYS A 125 -9.48 37.69 16.05
C LYS A 125 -9.56 38.01 14.54
N GLY A 126 -9.08 37.12 13.69
CA GLY A 126 -9.02 37.29 12.24
C GLY A 126 -10.32 36.96 11.51
N SER A 127 -10.24 36.86 10.19
CA SER A 127 -11.36 36.51 9.31
C SER A 127 -11.62 35.02 9.17
N VAL A 128 -10.79 34.15 9.78
CA VAL A 128 -10.83 32.71 9.53
C VAL A 128 -12.14 32.12 10.04
N ARG A 129 -12.87 31.47 9.14
CA ARG A 129 -14.09 30.72 9.44
C ARG A 129 -13.99 29.31 8.89
N ILE A 130 -14.32 28.33 9.71
CA ILE A 130 -14.24 26.91 9.38
C ILE A 130 -15.55 26.22 9.74
N GLN A 131 -15.98 25.26 8.92
CA GLN A 131 -17.26 24.57 9.09
C GLN A 131 -17.05 23.06 9.22
N VAL A 132 -17.70 22.44 10.22
CA VAL A 132 -17.63 21.00 10.48
C VAL A 132 -18.30 20.24 9.35
N THR A 133 -17.58 19.27 8.78
CA THR A 133 -18.05 18.53 7.60
C THR A 133 -18.35 17.06 7.89
N SER A 134 -17.57 16.43 8.76
CA SER A 134 -17.67 14.99 8.99
C SER A 134 -16.88 14.52 10.21
N PRO A 135 -17.32 13.45 10.88
CA PRO A 135 -16.47 12.77 11.86
C PRO A 135 -15.26 12.14 11.17
N ARG A 136 -14.12 12.08 11.87
CA ARG A 136 -12.93 11.40 11.35
C ARG A 136 -13.16 9.88 11.37
N GLN A 137 -12.82 9.20 10.28
CA GLN A 137 -12.75 7.74 10.25
C GLN A 137 -11.35 7.26 10.67
N PRO A 138 -11.19 6.53 11.78
CA PRO A 138 -9.90 5.99 12.20
C PRO A 138 -9.43 4.90 11.23
N CYS A 139 -8.13 4.76 11.02
CA CYS A 139 -7.56 3.72 10.16
C CYS A 139 -6.44 2.96 10.86
N TYR A 140 -6.05 1.83 10.30
CA TYR A 140 -5.04 0.92 10.85
C TYR A 140 -3.68 1.57 11.13
N LYS A 141 -3.35 2.67 10.44
CA LYS A 141 -2.16 3.48 10.73
C LYS A 141 -2.10 3.90 12.22
N LEU A 142 -3.24 4.06 12.89
CA LEU A 142 -3.29 4.31 14.35
C LEU A 142 -2.76 3.13 15.17
N ASN A 143 -2.98 1.89 14.74
CA ASN A 143 -2.47 0.72 15.46
C ASN A 143 -0.94 0.74 15.53
N HIS A 144 -0.30 1.10 14.41
CA HIS A 144 1.14 1.28 14.34
C HIS A 144 1.60 2.50 15.13
N ARG A 145 0.94 3.65 14.96
CA ARG A 145 1.29 4.92 15.64
C ARG A 145 1.34 4.78 17.16
N PHE A 146 0.37 4.06 17.72
CA PHE A 146 0.22 3.86 19.16
C PHE A 146 0.78 2.52 19.65
N GLN A 147 1.44 1.75 18.79
CA GLN A 147 2.06 0.47 19.13
C GLN A 147 1.08 -0.46 19.88
N HIS A 148 -0.15 -0.54 19.35
CA HIS A 148 -1.22 -1.32 19.94
C HIS A 148 -2.22 -1.76 18.86
N LYS A 149 -2.43 -3.07 18.73
CA LYS A 149 -3.10 -3.72 17.59
C LYS A 149 -4.55 -3.30 17.37
N LYS A 150 -5.22 -2.74 18.37
CA LYS A 150 -6.66 -2.43 18.32
C LYS A 150 -6.98 -0.94 18.49
N THR A 151 -6.00 -0.05 18.43
CA THR A 151 -6.23 1.38 18.71
C THR A 151 -7.22 2.02 17.73
N SER A 152 -7.18 1.67 16.45
CA SER A 152 -8.15 2.13 15.45
C SER A 152 -9.57 1.66 15.80
N ALA A 153 -9.75 0.38 16.11
CA ALA A 153 -11.03 -0.22 16.48
C ALA A 153 -11.55 0.35 17.81
N MET A 154 -10.66 0.56 18.78
CA MET A 154 -10.98 1.19 20.05
C MET A 154 -11.47 2.63 19.83
N ALA A 155 -10.74 3.44 19.06
CA ALA A 155 -11.13 4.81 18.75
C ALA A 155 -12.52 4.88 18.12
N GLN A 156 -12.81 3.94 17.20
CA GLN A 156 -14.14 3.79 16.62
C GLN A 156 -15.20 3.44 17.66
N SER A 157 -14.95 2.41 18.47
CA SER A 157 -15.91 1.91 19.46
C SER A 157 -16.20 2.90 20.61
N THR A 158 -15.26 3.81 20.90
CA THR A 158 -15.42 4.83 21.94
C THR A 158 -15.90 6.17 21.41
N GLY A 159 -16.00 6.34 20.08
CA GLY A 159 -16.35 7.63 19.45
C GLY A 159 -15.26 8.71 19.53
N ARG A 160 -14.08 8.39 20.06
CA ARG A 160 -12.97 9.36 20.29
C ARG A 160 -12.11 9.47 19.05
N MET A 161 -12.65 10.05 17.99
CA MET A 161 -12.04 10.02 16.65
C MET A 161 -11.62 11.39 16.14
N GLY A 162 -12.17 12.47 16.68
CA GLY A 162 -12.02 13.79 16.09
C GLY A 162 -12.90 13.99 14.86
N TRP A 163 -12.72 15.11 14.18
CA TRP A 163 -13.55 15.52 13.05
C TRP A 163 -12.81 16.47 12.12
N TYR A 164 -13.42 16.69 10.95
CA TYR A 164 -12.87 17.51 9.90
C TYR A 164 -13.65 18.81 9.70
N TYR A 165 -12.95 19.80 9.17
CA TYR A 165 -13.48 21.07 8.73
C TYR A 165 -13.17 21.34 7.26
N ARG A 166 -14.10 22.04 6.60
CA ARG A 166 -13.81 22.87 5.42
C ARG A 166 -13.54 24.30 5.85
N VAL A 167 -12.78 25.05 5.05
CA VAL A 167 -12.47 26.47 5.30
C VAL A 167 -13.42 27.32 4.47
N ILE A 168 -14.19 28.21 5.12
CA ILE A 168 -15.11 29.15 4.47
C ILE A 168 -14.38 30.46 4.17
N ASN A 169 -13.57 30.94 5.12
CA ASN A 169 -12.76 32.13 4.96
C ASN A 169 -11.33 31.83 5.35
N THR A 170 -10.40 32.16 4.46
CA THR A 170 -8.95 32.01 4.67
C THR A 170 -8.40 33.12 5.56
N GLY A 171 -7.16 32.96 6.00
CA GLY A 171 -6.47 33.94 6.85
C GLY A 171 -5.37 33.28 7.66
N PHE A 172 -5.01 33.89 8.79
CA PHE A 172 -3.95 33.40 9.67
C PHE A 172 -4.53 33.04 11.03
N ILE A 173 -4.06 31.92 11.59
CA ILE A 173 -4.36 31.50 12.96
C ILE A 173 -3.05 31.20 13.70
N GLU A 174 -3.08 31.27 15.02
CA GLU A 174 -1.96 30.93 15.90
C GLU A 174 -2.41 30.14 17.13
N GLN A 175 -1.48 29.42 17.75
CA GLN A 175 -1.73 28.78 19.04
C GLN A 175 -2.18 29.82 20.07
N GLY A 176 -3.20 29.49 20.85
CA GLY A 176 -3.83 30.40 21.82
C GLY A 176 -5.01 31.20 21.28
N ASP A 177 -5.26 31.18 19.97
CA ASP A 177 -6.48 31.77 19.39
C ASP A 177 -7.74 31.11 19.96
N GLU A 178 -8.76 31.93 20.23
CA GLU A 178 -10.08 31.45 20.65
C GLU A 178 -10.84 30.85 19.46
N MET A 179 -11.45 29.70 19.67
CA MET A 179 -12.41 29.08 18.76
C MET A 179 -13.82 29.32 19.29
N GLU A 180 -14.58 30.16 18.58
CA GLU A 180 -15.93 30.58 18.96
C GLU A 180 -16.95 30.06 17.95
N LEU A 181 -17.98 29.36 18.43
CA LEU A 181 -19.11 28.95 17.60
C LEU A 181 -19.90 30.19 17.16
N VAL A 182 -20.00 30.42 15.85
CA VAL A 182 -20.75 31.55 15.29
C VAL A 182 -22.07 31.14 14.66
N GLU A 183 -22.20 29.88 14.26
CA GLU A 183 -23.42 29.36 13.63
C GLU A 183 -23.58 27.86 13.89
N ARG A 184 -24.80 27.43 14.23
CA ARG A 184 -25.19 26.04 14.50
C ARG A 184 -26.28 25.64 13.51
N ILE A 185 -25.92 24.88 12.48
CA ILE A 185 -26.83 24.53 11.39
C ILE A 185 -27.69 23.31 11.75
N HIS A 186 -27.09 22.25 12.29
CA HIS A 186 -27.79 20.99 12.59
C HIS A 186 -27.72 20.63 14.10
N PRO A 187 -28.54 21.27 14.95
CA PRO A 187 -28.46 21.09 16.40
C PRO A 187 -28.73 19.67 16.91
N THR A 188 -29.48 18.87 16.17
CA THR A 188 -29.80 17.48 16.52
C THR A 188 -28.81 16.46 15.95
N TRP A 189 -27.78 16.90 15.23
CA TRP A 189 -26.76 16.05 14.61
C TRP A 189 -25.36 16.31 15.19
N PRO A 190 -25.14 16.01 16.49
CA PRO A 190 -23.78 15.95 17.02
C PRO A 190 -23.00 14.85 16.31
N LEU A 191 -21.67 15.02 16.22
CA LEU A 191 -20.79 14.04 15.58
C LEU A 191 -20.96 12.64 16.18
N ALA A 192 -21.16 12.52 17.50
CA ALA A 192 -21.40 11.26 18.18
C ALA A 192 -22.65 10.53 17.66
N ARG A 193 -23.72 11.26 17.29
CA ARG A 193 -24.93 10.67 16.71
C ARG A 193 -24.67 10.14 15.30
N VAL A 194 -23.94 10.89 14.48
CA VAL A 194 -23.52 10.43 13.13
C VAL A 194 -22.66 9.17 13.25
N GLN A 195 -21.71 9.15 14.18
CA GLN A 195 -20.84 8.01 14.44
C GLN A 195 -21.60 6.76 14.91
N ASN A 196 -22.66 6.93 15.71
CA ASN A 196 -23.52 5.83 16.12
C ASN A 196 -24.13 5.10 14.92
N TYR A 197 -24.68 5.85 13.97
CA TYR A 197 -25.25 5.26 12.74
C TYR A 197 -24.17 4.76 11.78
N LEU A 198 -22.96 5.33 11.82
CA LEU A 198 -21.84 4.86 11.01
C LEU A 198 -21.32 3.50 11.49
N TYR A 199 -21.28 3.25 12.81
CA TYR A 199 -20.53 2.11 13.37
C TYR A 199 -21.31 1.14 14.27
N HIS A 200 -22.47 1.53 14.80
CA HIS A 200 -23.22 0.73 15.76
C HIS A 200 -24.62 0.36 15.25
N GLU A 201 -25.46 1.35 14.94
CA GLU A 201 -26.81 1.14 14.39
C GLU A 201 -26.77 1.18 12.86
N LYS A 202 -26.34 0.07 12.27
CA LYS A 202 -26.06 -0.03 10.82
C LYS A 202 -27.28 -0.39 9.97
N ASP A 203 -28.46 -0.47 10.55
CA ASP A 203 -29.74 -0.86 9.95
C ASP A 203 -30.85 0.18 10.17
N ASN A 204 -30.51 1.38 10.66
CA ASN A 204 -31.46 2.46 10.87
C ASN A 204 -31.70 3.27 9.58
N TYR A 205 -32.54 2.72 8.69
CA TYR A 205 -32.84 3.31 7.38
C TYR A 205 -33.50 4.69 7.46
N GLU A 206 -34.23 5.01 8.53
CA GLU A 206 -34.81 6.34 8.73
C GLU A 206 -33.72 7.39 8.92
N ALA A 207 -32.79 7.14 9.85
CA ALA A 207 -31.63 7.99 10.04
C ALA A 207 -30.76 8.09 8.78
N PHE A 208 -30.63 7.00 8.01
CA PHE A 208 -29.86 7.03 6.75
C PHE A 208 -30.48 7.94 5.70
N ARG A 209 -31.82 8.04 5.59
CA ARG A 209 -32.48 8.96 4.64
C ARG A 209 -32.18 10.42 4.99
N GLU A 210 -32.26 10.77 6.27
CA GLU A 210 -31.87 12.10 6.74
C GLU A 210 -30.38 12.37 6.47
N LEU A 211 -29.51 11.45 6.87
CA LEU A 211 -28.07 11.59 6.72
C LEU A 211 -27.62 11.66 5.26
N ALA A 212 -28.25 10.92 4.35
CA ALA A 212 -27.95 10.90 2.90
C ALA A 212 -28.23 12.22 2.18
N THR A 213 -28.90 13.16 2.85
CA THR A 213 -29.26 14.48 2.32
C THR A 213 -28.91 15.63 3.27
N LEU A 214 -28.20 15.34 4.36
CA LEU A 214 -27.91 16.33 5.41
C LEU A 214 -26.99 17.43 4.88
N PRO A 215 -27.43 18.70 4.83
CA PRO A 215 -26.58 19.80 4.40
C PRO A 215 -25.29 19.89 5.23
N ALA A 216 -24.23 20.44 4.63
CA ALA A 216 -22.90 20.57 5.22
C ALA A 216 -22.16 19.26 5.58
N LEU A 217 -22.83 18.10 5.58
CA LEU A 217 -22.14 16.81 5.65
C LEU A 217 -21.31 16.60 4.37
N SER A 218 -20.12 16.02 4.51
CA SER A 218 -19.24 15.78 3.35
C SER A 218 -19.85 14.79 2.35
N GLU A 219 -19.58 14.98 1.06
CA GLU A 219 -20.13 14.13 -0.01
C GLU A 219 -19.74 12.65 0.16
N GLU A 220 -18.53 12.39 0.66
CA GLU A 220 -18.07 11.05 1.02
C GLU A 220 -18.99 10.38 2.05
N MET A 221 -19.38 11.10 3.10
CA MET A 221 -20.28 10.58 4.13
C MET A 221 -21.71 10.43 3.61
N LEU A 222 -22.20 11.39 2.82
CA LEU A 222 -23.50 11.29 2.15
C LEU A 222 -23.59 10.00 1.32
N ASN A 223 -22.55 9.70 0.55
CA ASN A 223 -22.50 8.52 -0.30
C ASN A 223 -22.48 7.21 0.48
N ILE A 224 -21.83 7.14 1.65
CA ILE A 224 -21.93 5.95 2.52
C ILE A 224 -23.39 5.67 2.87
N PHE A 225 -24.15 6.68 3.32
CA PHE A 225 -25.54 6.47 3.70
C PHE A 225 -26.46 6.20 2.50
N ARG A 226 -26.21 6.82 1.33
CA ARG A 226 -26.92 6.49 0.08
C ARG A 226 -26.69 5.04 -0.33
N THR A 227 -25.45 4.58 -0.35
CA THR A 227 -25.12 3.19 -0.67
C THR A 227 -25.77 2.23 0.31
N ARG A 228 -25.82 2.56 1.61
CA ARG A 228 -26.48 1.73 2.62
C ARG A 228 -27.99 1.61 2.44
N LEU A 229 -28.66 2.66 1.95
CA LEU A 229 -30.09 2.61 1.63
C LEU A 229 -30.39 1.61 0.50
N GLU A 230 -29.44 1.41 -0.42
CA GLU A 230 -29.58 0.53 -1.59
C GLU A 230 -29.05 -0.89 -1.35
N HIS A 231 -27.89 -1.02 -0.71
CA HIS A 231 -27.10 -2.25 -0.66
C HIS A 231 -26.88 -2.79 0.76
N GLY A 232 -27.38 -2.10 1.79
CA GLY A 232 -27.09 -2.42 3.19
C GLY A 232 -25.70 -1.99 3.65
N ALA A 233 -25.36 -2.30 4.90
CA ALA A 233 -24.12 -1.86 5.52
C ALA A 233 -22.89 -2.59 5.01
N GLU A 234 -21.86 -1.82 4.65
CA GLU A 234 -20.57 -2.30 4.19
C GLU A 234 -19.69 -2.85 5.32
N ASP A 235 -18.75 -3.73 4.95
CA ASP A 235 -17.67 -4.13 5.85
C ASP A 235 -16.58 -3.04 5.88
N MET A 236 -16.26 -2.60 7.10
CA MET A 236 -15.28 -1.56 7.39
C MET A 236 -14.04 -2.14 8.11
N SER A 237 -13.93 -3.47 8.23
CA SER A 237 -12.85 -4.17 8.94
C SER A 237 -11.46 -3.87 8.37
N GLY A 238 -11.29 -3.89 7.04
CA GLY A 238 -10.02 -3.63 6.36
C GLY A 238 -9.44 -2.24 6.68
N ARG A 239 -10.29 -1.21 6.81
CA ARG A 239 -9.86 0.13 7.24
C ARG A 239 -9.22 0.11 8.63
N LEU A 240 -9.76 -0.68 9.55
CA LEU A 240 -9.33 -0.72 10.95
C LEU A 240 -8.11 -1.60 11.17
N GLU A 241 -8.03 -2.73 10.47
CA GLU A 241 -7.01 -3.76 10.71
C GLU A 241 -5.80 -3.64 9.78
N GLY A 242 -5.95 -2.86 8.71
CA GLY A 242 -5.04 -2.81 7.57
C GLY A 242 -5.44 -3.92 6.61
N ASP A 243 -4.84 -3.98 5.42
CA ASP A 243 -5.03 -5.10 4.50
C ASP A 243 -4.37 -6.37 5.06
N ARG A 244 -4.81 -6.83 6.24
CA ARG A 244 -4.70 -8.20 6.69
C ARG A 244 -5.80 -9.00 6.01
N ILE A 245 -5.71 -9.11 4.70
CA ILE A 245 -6.26 -10.30 4.10
C ILE A 245 -5.18 -11.35 4.34
N PRO A 246 -5.39 -12.32 5.25
CA PRO A 246 -4.44 -13.40 5.43
C PRO A 246 -4.11 -13.96 4.05
N VAL A 247 -2.81 -14.12 3.77
CA VAL A 247 -2.37 -14.77 2.53
C VAL A 247 -2.89 -16.20 2.61
N VAL A 248 -3.99 -16.47 1.92
CA VAL A 248 -4.61 -17.80 1.91
C VAL A 248 -3.74 -18.68 1.04
N TRP A 249 -2.95 -19.53 1.70
CA TRP A 249 -2.16 -20.57 1.05
C TRP A 249 -3.07 -21.76 0.75
N ARG A 250 -3.23 -22.10 -0.53
CA ARG A 250 -4.02 -23.25 -0.97
C ARG A 250 -3.12 -24.32 -1.57
N PRO A 251 -3.48 -25.61 -1.44
CA PRO A 251 -2.77 -26.69 -2.11
C PRO A 251 -3.03 -26.64 -3.63
N TYR A 252 -1.96 -26.74 -4.40
CA TYR A 252 -2.03 -26.92 -5.86
C TYR A 252 -1.15 -28.09 -6.25
N LYS A 253 -1.69 -28.92 -7.14
CA LYS A 253 -1.01 -30.06 -7.73
C LYS A 253 -0.31 -29.63 -9.01
N LEU A 254 0.96 -30.03 -9.17
CA LEU A 254 1.67 -29.89 -10.44
C LEU A 254 1.10 -30.91 -11.43
N VAL A 255 0.39 -30.46 -12.45
CA VAL A 255 -0.25 -31.33 -13.45
C VAL A 255 0.55 -31.46 -14.74
N SER A 256 1.41 -30.48 -15.04
CA SER A 256 2.30 -30.55 -16.21
C SER A 256 3.65 -29.89 -15.94
N LYS A 257 4.72 -30.47 -16.49
CA LYS A 257 6.10 -29.95 -16.44
C LYS A 257 6.79 -30.21 -17.77
N THR A 258 7.10 -29.13 -18.51
CA THR A 258 7.58 -29.22 -19.90
C THR A 258 8.84 -28.40 -20.10
N ASP A 259 9.85 -28.95 -20.78
CA ASP A 259 11.03 -28.20 -21.22
C ASP A 259 10.67 -27.26 -22.39
N LEU A 260 10.83 -25.96 -22.20
CA LEU A 260 10.66 -24.95 -23.26
C LEU A 260 12.00 -24.65 -23.93
N THR A 261 13.06 -24.55 -23.12
CA THR A 261 14.44 -24.38 -23.58
C THR A 261 15.37 -25.19 -22.68
N THR A 262 16.67 -25.20 -22.97
CA THR A 262 17.67 -25.82 -22.09
C THR A 262 17.72 -25.21 -20.68
N ARG A 263 17.13 -24.03 -20.49
CA ARG A 263 17.14 -23.29 -19.22
C ARG A 263 15.76 -22.98 -18.67
N VAL A 264 14.69 -23.18 -19.42
CA VAL A 264 13.34 -22.76 -19.02
C VAL A 264 12.40 -23.94 -19.11
N LYS A 265 11.68 -24.19 -18.00
CA LYS A 265 10.59 -25.15 -17.94
C LYS A 265 9.27 -24.42 -17.67
N SER A 266 8.21 -24.90 -18.30
CA SER A 266 6.83 -24.57 -17.98
C SER A 266 6.31 -25.51 -16.89
N PHE A 267 5.53 -24.97 -15.96
CA PHE A 267 4.89 -25.68 -14.86
C PHE A 267 3.41 -25.30 -14.82
N VAL A 268 2.51 -26.27 -14.96
CA VAL A 268 1.05 -26.04 -14.85
C VAL A 268 0.56 -26.58 -13.52
N PHE A 269 -0.07 -25.72 -12.74
CA PHE A 269 -0.63 -26.04 -11.43
C PHE A 269 -2.14 -25.99 -11.48
N GLU A 270 -2.78 -26.99 -10.88
CA GLU A 270 -4.24 -27.06 -10.71
C GLU A 270 -4.55 -27.12 -9.21
N ILE A 271 -5.57 -26.38 -8.78
CA ILE A 271 -6.00 -26.37 -7.38
C ILE A 271 -6.44 -27.78 -6.96
N GLU A 272 -5.99 -28.23 -5.79
CA GLU A 272 -6.46 -29.50 -5.24
C GLU A 272 -7.81 -29.26 -4.58
N ASP A 273 -8.86 -29.94 -5.06
CA ASP A 273 -10.29 -29.82 -4.71
C ASP A 273 -10.58 -29.14 -3.35
N ASP A 274 -11.23 -27.97 -3.39
CA ASP A 274 -11.77 -27.25 -2.23
C ASP A 274 -13.30 -27.42 -2.18
N ASP A 275 -13.83 -28.64 -2.05
CA ASP A 275 -15.27 -28.95 -1.85
C ASP A 275 -16.28 -28.13 -2.73
N GLY A 276 -15.89 -27.70 -3.94
CA GLY A 276 -16.70 -26.83 -4.80
C GLY A 276 -16.89 -25.38 -4.33
N LYS A 277 -16.03 -24.85 -3.44
CA LYS A 277 -16.11 -23.49 -2.87
C LYS A 277 -15.20 -22.45 -3.52
N SER A 278 -14.24 -22.84 -4.35
CA SER A 278 -13.35 -21.87 -5.01
C SER A 278 -13.98 -21.32 -6.29
N GLU A 279 -14.41 -20.06 -6.26
CA GLU A 279 -14.73 -19.33 -7.49
C GLU A 279 -13.50 -19.25 -8.39
N ASP A 280 -13.61 -19.84 -9.59
CA ASP A 280 -12.58 -19.70 -10.62
C ASP A 280 -12.68 -18.31 -11.24
N SER A 281 -11.60 -17.57 -11.23
CA SER A 281 -11.57 -16.19 -11.74
C SER A 281 -10.35 -15.97 -12.61
N ALA A 282 -10.50 -15.10 -13.60
CA ALA A 282 -9.33 -14.58 -14.32
C ALA A 282 -8.41 -13.84 -13.36
N PHE A 283 -7.11 -13.91 -13.64
CA PHE A 283 -6.15 -13.08 -12.92
C PHE A 283 -6.23 -11.60 -13.35
N GLU A 284 -5.85 -10.71 -12.43
CA GLU A 284 -5.66 -9.28 -12.73
C GLU A 284 -4.42 -9.05 -13.61
N GLN A 285 -4.22 -7.80 -14.05
CA GLN A 285 -3.09 -7.41 -14.91
C GLN A 285 -1.74 -7.68 -14.23
N PHE A 286 -0.76 -8.18 -15.00
CA PHE A 286 0.59 -8.58 -14.55
C PHE A 286 0.61 -9.60 -13.40
N PRO A 287 -0.13 -10.71 -13.51
CA PRO A 287 -0.34 -11.57 -12.37
C PRO A 287 0.91 -12.33 -11.95
N PHE A 288 1.05 -12.54 -10.64
CA PHE A 288 2.08 -13.39 -10.08
C PHE A 288 1.53 -14.18 -8.89
N VAL A 289 2.17 -15.29 -8.57
CA VAL A 289 1.86 -16.14 -7.43
C VAL A 289 3.09 -16.37 -6.58
N ARG A 290 2.88 -16.71 -5.31
CA ARG A 290 3.92 -17.12 -4.36
C ARG A 290 3.80 -18.59 -4.09
N LEU A 291 4.90 -19.33 -4.25
CA LEU A 291 4.98 -20.77 -4.01
C LEU A 291 5.73 -21.01 -2.70
N ARG A 292 5.27 -21.98 -1.90
CA ARG A 292 6.01 -22.61 -0.80
C ARG A 292 6.22 -24.09 -1.13
N PHE A 293 7.48 -24.51 -1.21
CA PHE A 293 7.91 -25.82 -1.71
C PHE A 293 9.25 -26.24 -1.07
N GLY A 294 9.79 -27.38 -1.47
CA GLY A 294 11.02 -27.93 -0.88
C GLY A 294 10.75 -28.76 0.38
N PRO A 295 11.80 -29.37 0.98
CA PRO A 295 11.67 -30.12 2.22
C PRO A 295 10.98 -29.29 3.30
N ASP A 296 9.88 -29.80 3.86
CA ASP A 296 9.04 -29.13 4.86
C ASP A 296 8.52 -27.72 4.45
N GLY A 297 8.49 -27.39 3.16
CA GLY A 297 8.06 -26.07 2.67
C GLY A 297 9.07 -24.95 2.89
N SER A 298 10.36 -25.28 3.05
CA SER A 298 11.43 -24.33 3.40
C SER A 298 11.79 -23.32 2.30
N LEU A 299 11.37 -23.54 1.05
CA LEU A 299 11.64 -22.66 -0.08
C LEU A 299 10.39 -21.84 -0.43
N SER A 300 10.56 -20.54 -0.61
CA SER A 300 9.49 -19.63 -1.03
C SER A 300 9.94 -18.71 -2.15
N ARG A 301 9.19 -18.65 -3.26
CA ARG A 301 9.52 -17.83 -4.45
C ARG A 301 8.26 -17.26 -5.09
N ALA A 302 8.41 -16.12 -5.75
CA ALA A 302 7.36 -15.51 -6.56
C ALA A 302 7.65 -15.73 -8.05
N TYR A 303 6.59 -16.02 -8.82
CA TYR A 303 6.67 -16.22 -10.27
C TYR A 303 5.47 -15.57 -10.95
N SER A 304 5.71 -14.92 -12.10
CA SER A 304 4.63 -14.41 -12.95
C SER A 304 3.82 -15.57 -13.53
N VAL A 305 2.51 -15.37 -13.57
CA VAL A 305 1.58 -16.27 -14.25
C VAL A 305 1.57 -15.93 -15.73
N VAL A 306 1.81 -16.93 -16.57
CA VAL A 306 1.89 -16.78 -18.03
C VAL A 306 0.59 -17.10 -18.74
N SER A 307 -0.30 -17.88 -18.14
CA SER A 307 -1.64 -18.18 -18.65
C SER A 307 -2.51 -18.82 -17.57
N GLY A 308 -3.83 -18.83 -17.78
CA GLY A 308 -4.80 -19.56 -16.95
C GLY A 308 -5.61 -18.69 -15.99
N THR A 309 -6.22 -19.35 -15.01
CA THR A 309 -7.15 -18.80 -14.02
C THR A 309 -6.67 -19.12 -12.60
N THR A 310 -7.37 -18.61 -11.59
CA THR A 310 -7.02 -18.87 -10.19
C THR A 310 -7.06 -20.36 -9.84
N ASN A 311 -7.82 -21.20 -10.54
CA ASN A 311 -7.83 -22.65 -10.32
C ASN A 311 -6.78 -23.42 -11.13
N CYS A 312 -6.41 -22.96 -12.32
CA CYS A 312 -5.43 -23.65 -13.15
C CYS A 312 -4.58 -22.66 -13.95
N PHE A 313 -3.27 -22.66 -13.72
CA PHE A 313 -2.38 -21.68 -14.32
C PHE A 313 -0.97 -22.19 -14.60
N GLU A 314 -0.31 -21.50 -15.52
CA GLU A 314 1.03 -21.81 -15.99
C GLU A 314 2.07 -20.82 -15.42
N LEU A 315 3.24 -21.34 -15.06
CA LEU A 315 4.43 -20.58 -14.70
C LEU A 315 5.60 -20.96 -15.62
N GLY A 316 6.33 -19.96 -16.10
CA GLY A 316 7.62 -20.15 -16.78
C GLY A 316 8.77 -19.91 -15.81
N VAL A 317 9.60 -20.92 -15.53
CA VAL A 317 10.70 -20.80 -14.56
C VAL A 317 12.04 -21.09 -15.22
N SER A 318 12.93 -20.11 -15.17
CA SER A 318 14.32 -20.30 -15.59
C SER A 318 15.18 -20.93 -14.49
N ARG A 319 16.01 -21.90 -14.88
CA ARG A 319 17.06 -22.48 -14.06
C ARG A 319 18.20 -21.46 -13.95
N ASP A 320 18.44 -21.00 -12.74
CA ASP A 320 19.53 -20.07 -12.43
C ASP A 320 20.83 -20.86 -12.24
N ASP A 321 21.92 -20.38 -12.85
CA ASP A 321 23.25 -20.99 -12.69
C ASP A 321 23.77 -20.81 -11.26
N ASN A 322 23.37 -19.72 -10.60
CA ASN A 322 23.73 -19.38 -9.22
C ASN A 322 22.54 -19.55 -8.26
N SER A 323 21.69 -20.54 -8.54
CA SER A 323 20.46 -20.77 -7.79
C SER A 323 20.71 -21.01 -6.30
N ARG A 324 19.84 -20.42 -5.47
CA ARG A 324 19.78 -20.66 -4.01
C ARG A 324 18.91 -21.86 -3.66
N GLY A 325 18.94 -22.89 -4.48
CA GLY A 325 18.10 -24.09 -4.37
C GLY A 325 16.69 -23.96 -4.96
N GLY A 326 16.07 -22.77 -5.00
CA GLY A 326 14.68 -22.60 -5.47
C GLY A 326 14.42 -23.08 -6.90
N SER A 327 15.02 -22.42 -7.90
CA SER A 327 14.83 -22.78 -9.31
C SER A 327 15.41 -24.16 -9.65
N VAL A 328 16.51 -24.55 -9.00
CA VAL A 328 17.07 -25.91 -9.13
C VAL A 328 16.10 -26.96 -8.61
N TYR A 329 15.49 -26.76 -7.44
CA TYR A 329 14.51 -27.71 -6.89
C TYR A 329 13.29 -27.85 -7.79
N LEU A 330 12.73 -26.76 -8.31
CA LEU A 330 11.62 -26.84 -9.25
C LEU A 330 12.00 -27.63 -10.51
N HIS A 331 13.21 -27.43 -11.03
CA HIS A 331 13.69 -28.10 -12.23
C HIS A 331 14.03 -29.58 -12.02
N ASP A 332 14.67 -29.91 -10.91
CA ASP A 332 15.36 -31.18 -10.71
C ASP A 332 14.58 -32.11 -9.74
N ASN A 333 13.81 -31.55 -8.79
CA ASN A 333 13.16 -32.32 -7.73
C ASN A 333 11.63 -32.35 -7.81
N LEU A 334 10.96 -31.23 -8.14
CA LEU A 334 9.49 -31.18 -8.21
C LEU A 334 8.98 -32.04 -9.38
N GLN A 335 8.10 -33.01 -9.11
CA GLN A 335 7.55 -33.95 -10.10
C GLN A 335 6.06 -33.69 -10.36
N VAL A 336 5.59 -34.05 -11.55
CA VAL A 336 4.16 -34.07 -11.85
C VAL A 336 3.45 -34.99 -10.84
N GLY A 337 2.39 -34.49 -10.23
CA GLY A 337 1.67 -35.12 -9.14
C GLY A 337 1.96 -34.51 -7.76
N ASP A 338 3.08 -33.81 -7.58
CA ASP A 338 3.43 -33.17 -6.31
C ASP A 338 2.46 -32.02 -5.98
N VAL A 339 2.13 -31.88 -4.69
CA VAL A 339 1.29 -30.81 -4.18
C VAL A 339 2.15 -29.80 -3.41
N ILE A 340 2.00 -28.52 -3.75
CA ILE A 340 2.68 -27.42 -3.07
C ILE A 340 1.68 -26.35 -2.64
N LYS A 341 2.07 -25.51 -1.69
CA LYS A 341 1.23 -24.40 -1.24
C LYS A 341 1.47 -23.18 -2.12
N ILE A 342 0.40 -22.64 -2.70
CA ILE A 342 0.45 -21.44 -3.53
C ILE A 342 -0.51 -20.40 -2.97
N ALA A 343 -0.11 -19.14 -3.04
CA ALA A 343 -0.98 -18.01 -2.74
C ALA A 343 -0.88 -16.95 -3.83
N PRO A 344 -1.98 -16.22 -4.13
CA PRO A 344 -1.93 -15.11 -5.07
C PRO A 344 -0.94 -14.04 -4.60
N GLY A 345 -0.23 -13.48 -5.58
CA GLY A 345 0.46 -12.21 -5.44
C GLY A 345 -0.54 -11.06 -5.40
N ARG A 346 -0.12 -9.94 -4.83
CA ARG A 346 -0.89 -8.70 -4.90
C ARG A 346 -0.08 -7.70 -5.67
N ASN A 347 -0.61 -7.30 -6.82
CA ASN A 347 -0.18 -6.07 -7.44
C ASN A 347 -0.79 -4.94 -6.61
N ALA A 348 0.00 -3.91 -6.30
CA ALA A 348 -0.57 -2.69 -5.76
C ALA A 348 -1.55 -2.20 -6.83
N SER A 349 -2.84 -2.25 -6.53
CA SER A 349 -3.91 -1.90 -7.46
C SER A 349 -3.56 -0.61 -8.18
N THR A 350 -3.14 -0.70 -9.43
CA THR A 350 -3.15 0.42 -10.37
C THR A 350 -4.60 0.59 -10.78
N ALA A 351 -5.44 1.01 -9.83
CA ALA A 351 -6.67 1.71 -10.12
C ALA A 351 -6.28 3.09 -10.66
N GLN A 352 -5.67 3.11 -11.85
CA GLN A 352 -5.77 4.24 -12.73
C GLN A 352 -7.13 4.10 -13.39
N ASP A 353 -7.99 5.03 -13.04
CA ASP A 353 -9.26 5.32 -13.68
C ASP A 353 -9.09 5.28 -15.21
N THR A 354 -9.50 4.18 -15.87
CA THR A 354 -9.38 3.99 -17.32
C THR A 354 -10.32 4.91 -18.11
N SER A 355 -11.05 5.79 -17.43
CA SER A 355 -11.98 6.75 -18.02
C SER A 355 -11.31 7.99 -18.63
N SER A 356 -9.97 8.11 -18.58
CA SER A 356 -9.24 9.24 -19.19
C SER A 356 -7.83 8.92 -19.70
N ALA A 357 -7.50 7.66 -20.00
CA ALA A 357 -6.23 7.36 -20.66
C ALA A 357 -6.33 7.75 -22.15
N PRO A 358 -5.48 8.65 -22.67
CA PRO A 358 -5.42 8.89 -24.12
C PRO A 358 -5.12 7.57 -24.81
N GLN A 359 -5.85 7.27 -25.88
CA GLN A 359 -5.75 6.05 -26.66
C GLN A 359 -4.28 5.79 -27.00
N ALA A 360 -3.63 4.86 -26.29
CA ALA A 360 -2.22 4.57 -26.48
C ALA A 360 -2.05 3.98 -27.89
N ILE A 361 -1.20 4.62 -28.69
CA ILE A 361 -1.06 4.26 -30.10
C ILE A 361 0.02 3.19 -30.27
N LYS A 362 0.94 3.01 -29.31
CA LYS A 362 2.07 2.08 -29.42
C LYS A 362 2.58 1.55 -28.07
N HIS A 363 2.81 0.25 -28.00
CA HIS A 363 3.32 -0.46 -26.83
C HIS A 363 4.67 -1.11 -27.14
N ILE A 364 5.71 -0.75 -26.39
CA ILE A 364 7.07 -1.27 -26.57
C ILE A 364 7.43 -2.13 -25.36
N PHE A 365 7.63 -3.43 -25.59
CA PHE A 365 8.08 -4.38 -24.59
C PHE A 365 9.57 -4.64 -24.72
N ILE A 366 10.33 -4.37 -23.66
CA ILE A 366 11.78 -4.53 -23.59
C ILE A 366 12.09 -5.65 -22.60
N ILE A 367 12.41 -6.82 -23.14
CA ILE A 367 12.42 -8.07 -22.39
C ILE A 367 13.84 -8.64 -22.34
N GLY A 368 14.29 -9.04 -21.15
CA GLY A 368 15.54 -9.76 -20.95
C GLY A 368 15.31 -11.16 -20.37
N GLY A 369 15.70 -12.20 -21.11
CA GLY A 369 15.67 -13.59 -20.64
C GLY A 369 14.28 -14.05 -20.19
N ILE A 370 14.16 -14.52 -18.94
CA ILE A 370 12.88 -15.01 -18.41
C ILE A 370 11.85 -13.90 -18.17
N GLY A 371 12.24 -12.62 -18.29
CA GLY A 371 11.33 -11.48 -18.19
C GLY A 371 10.12 -11.53 -19.12
N VAL A 372 10.14 -12.38 -20.15
CA VAL A 372 9.01 -12.61 -21.06
C VAL A 372 7.74 -13.04 -20.33
N THR A 373 7.88 -13.76 -19.20
CA THR A 373 6.74 -14.24 -18.41
C THR A 373 5.96 -13.13 -17.75
N ALA A 374 6.56 -11.95 -17.53
CA ALA A 374 5.90 -10.81 -16.93
C ALA A 374 4.84 -10.18 -17.84
N PHE A 375 5.01 -10.32 -19.16
CA PHE A 375 4.28 -9.53 -20.14
C PHE A 375 3.52 -10.35 -21.17
N LEU A 376 3.64 -11.67 -21.16
CA LEU A 376 3.05 -12.52 -22.18
C LEU A 376 1.52 -12.34 -22.28
N THR A 377 0.84 -12.32 -21.13
CA THR A 377 -0.62 -12.11 -21.06
C THR A 377 -1.03 -10.72 -21.56
N GLU A 378 -0.23 -9.69 -21.26
CA GLU A 378 -0.49 -8.32 -21.69
C GLU A 378 -0.25 -8.15 -23.19
N ILE A 379 0.80 -8.76 -23.74
CA ILE A 379 1.09 -8.79 -25.18
C ILE A 379 -0.06 -9.46 -25.92
N GLU A 380 -0.52 -10.63 -25.47
CA GLU A 380 -1.64 -11.36 -26.08
C GLU A 380 -2.94 -10.54 -26.03
N LYS A 381 -3.23 -9.90 -24.90
CA LYS A 381 -4.38 -9.01 -24.74
C LYS A 381 -4.32 -7.84 -25.73
N LEU A 382 -3.22 -7.09 -25.75
CA LEU A 382 -3.06 -5.93 -26.64
C LEU A 382 -3.13 -6.32 -28.13
N LEU A 383 -2.64 -7.50 -28.51
CA LEU A 383 -2.77 -8.02 -29.87
C LEU A 383 -4.24 -8.34 -30.21
N SER A 384 -5.01 -8.89 -29.26
CA SER A 384 -6.45 -9.14 -29.45
C SER A 384 -7.28 -7.86 -29.58
N GLU A 385 -6.76 -6.74 -29.04
CA GLU A 385 -7.33 -5.40 -29.14
C GLU A 385 -6.78 -4.62 -30.36
N GLU A 386 -6.05 -5.28 -31.27
CA GLU A 386 -5.43 -4.71 -32.47
C GLU A 386 -4.44 -3.54 -32.20
N ALA A 387 -3.85 -3.47 -31.00
CA ALA A 387 -2.89 -2.45 -30.65
C ALA A 387 -1.55 -2.60 -31.42
N ASP A 388 -0.84 -1.49 -31.64
CA ASP A 388 0.53 -1.51 -32.16
C ASP A 388 1.49 -1.96 -31.05
N VAL A 389 2.04 -3.17 -31.19
CA VAL A 389 2.92 -3.80 -30.22
C VAL A 389 4.28 -4.05 -30.87
N GLN A 390 5.36 -3.73 -30.17
CA GLN A 390 6.72 -4.09 -30.55
C GLN A 390 7.42 -4.80 -29.40
N VAL A 391 7.97 -5.98 -29.67
CA VAL A 391 8.67 -6.78 -28.66
C VAL A 391 10.16 -6.82 -28.98
N HIS A 392 10.97 -6.35 -28.05
CA HIS A 392 12.43 -6.37 -28.12
C HIS A 392 12.96 -7.36 -27.10
N TYR A 393 13.32 -8.56 -27.55
CA TYR A 393 13.64 -9.69 -26.68
C TYR A 393 15.14 -10.01 -26.70
N ALA A 394 15.85 -9.68 -25.62
CA ALA A 394 17.27 -9.97 -25.45
C ALA A 394 17.51 -11.27 -24.69
N VAL A 395 18.38 -12.14 -25.24
CA VAL A 395 18.70 -13.47 -24.69
C VAL A 395 20.20 -13.78 -24.81
N ARG A 396 20.70 -14.73 -24.01
CA ARG A 396 22.12 -15.16 -24.07
C ARG A 396 22.39 -15.92 -25.36
N SER A 397 21.59 -16.96 -25.63
CA SER A 397 21.56 -17.65 -26.91
C SER A 397 20.17 -17.55 -27.53
N HIS A 398 20.09 -17.61 -28.86
CA HIS A 398 18.80 -17.76 -29.54
C HIS A 398 18.02 -18.99 -29.03
N LYS A 399 18.72 -20.04 -28.59
CA LYS A 399 18.11 -21.25 -28.01
C LYS A 399 17.48 -21.01 -26.63
N ASP A 400 17.82 -19.90 -25.96
CA ASP A 400 17.28 -19.54 -24.65
C ASP A 400 15.99 -18.71 -24.76
N ALA A 401 15.54 -18.36 -25.96
CA ALA A 401 14.30 -17.61 -26.18
C ALA A 401 13.08 -18.50 -25.92
N ALA A 402 12.46 -18.33 -24.75
CA ALA A 402 11.26 -19.07 -24.37
C ALA A 402 9.99 -18.40 -24.93
N TYR A 403 8.92 -19.18 -25.10
CA TYR A 403 7.58 -18.71 -25.51
C TYR A 403 7.53 -18.05 -26.90
N MET A 404 8.46 -18.39 -27.79
CA MET A 404 8.53 -17.80 -29.13
C MET A 404 7.27 -18.07 -29.96
N GLU A 405 6.63 -19.22 -29.75
CA GLU A 405 5.37 -19.62 -30.38
C GLU A 405 4.16 -18.80 -29.93
N ARG A 406 4.26 -18.09 -28.80
CA ARG A 406 3.22 -17.21 -28.26
C ARG A 406 3.48 -15.72 -28.54
N LEU A 407 4.66 -15.38 -29.05
CA LEU A 407 5.02 -14.00 -29.40
C LEU A 407 4.67 -13.69 -30.86
N PRO A 408 4.28 -12.44 -31.19
CA PRO A 408 4.03 -12.03 -32.57
C PRO A 408 5.37 -11.93 -33.33
N LEU A 409 5.73 -12.97 -34.09
CA LEU A 409 7.05 -13.09 -34.72
C LEU A 409 7.39 -11.93 -35.68
N ASP A 410 6.39 -11.39 -36.36
CA ASP A 410 6.49 -10.23 -37.26
C ASP A 410 6.74 -8.91 -36.51
N LYS A 411 6.37 -8.86 -35.22
CA LYS A 411 6.54 -7.70 -34.32
C LYS A 411 7.64 -7.90 -33.27
N THR A 412 8.35 -9.04 -33.30
CA THR A 412 9.35 -9.42 -32.30
C THR A 412 10.76 -9.38 -32.88
N THR A 413 11.63 -8.54 -32.29
CA THR A 413 13.05 -8.52 -32.61
C THR A 413 13.86 -9.23 -31.52
N ILE A 414 14.58 -10.29 -31.89
CA ILE A 414 15.44 -11.05 -30.97
C ILE A 414 16.88 -10.52 -31.02
N TYR A 415 17.43 -10.24 -29.85
CA TYR A 415 18.81 -9.82 -29.63
C TYR A 415 19.57 -10.94 -28.91
N ALA A 416 20.04 -11.92 -29.67
CA ALA A 416 20.80 -13.06 -29.15
C ALA A 416 22.29 -12.72 -29.01
N LYS A 417 22.83 -12.87 -27.78
CA LYS A 417 24.20 -12.45 -27.45
C LYS A 417 25.25 -13.23 -28.25
N ASP A 418 25.03 -14.53 -28.42
CA ASP A 418 25.85 -15.49 -29.16
C ASP A 418 25.92 -15.22 -30.67
N GLN A 419 24.90 -14.56 -31.24
CA GLN A 419 24.87 -14.11 -32.63
C GLN A 419 25.46 -12.71 -32.82
N GLY A 420 26.07 -12.12 -31.79
CA GLY A 420 26.64 -10.77 -31.85
C GLY A 420 25.60 -9.64 -31.87
N ARG A 421 24.30 -9.94 -31.73
CA ARG A 421 23.25 -8.92 -31.67
C ARG A 421 23.14 -8.37 -30.25
N ARG A 422 22.96 -7.05 -30.13
CA ARG A 422 22.79 -6.35 -28.85
C ARG A 422 21.62 -5.40 -28.93
N LEU A 423 20.86 -5.37 -27.86
CA LEU A 423 19.74 -4.45 -27.70
C LEU A 423 20.29 -3.04 -27.46
N ASN A 424 19.83 -2.07 -28.26
CA ASN A 424 20.20 -0.67 -28.13
C ASN A 424 18.98 0.17 -27.79
N LEU A 425 18.81 0.48 -26.50
CA LEU A 425 17.62 1.15 -25.99
C LEU A 425 17.39 2.55 -26.57
N SER A 426 18.45 3.29 -26.92
CA SER A 426 18.31 4.65 -27.47
C SER A 426 17.75 4.69 -28.89
N GLN A 427 17.80 3.55 -29.60
CA GLN A 427 17.19 3.37 -30.92
C GLN A 427 15.77 2.82 -30.83
N ILE A 428 15.42 2.22 -29.69
CA ILE A 428 14.14 1.53 -29.46
C ILE A 428 13.13 2.49 -28.83
N ILE A 429 13.54 3.24 -27.80
CA ILE A 429 12.67 4.12 -27.03
C ILE A 429 12.60 5.48 -27.74
N PRO A 430 11.48 5.85 -28.37
CA PRO A 430 11.35 7.13 -29.06
C PRO A 430 11.27 8.28 -28.05
N LYS A 431 11.52 9.51 -28.49
CA LYS A 431 11.13 10.68 -27.70
C LYS A 431 9.60 10.77 -27.64
N PRO A 432 8.99 11.12 -26.48
CA PRO A 432 7.56 11.40 -26.43
C PRO A 432 7.19 12.52 -27.41
N VAL A 433 6.08 12.36 -28.13
CA VAL A 433 5.48 13.40 -28.98
C VAL A 433 4.46 14.16 -28.12
N ASP A 434 4.34 15.48 -28.30
CA ASP A 434 3.58 16.43 -27.47
C ASP A 434 2.24 15.93 -26.86
N GLU A 435 1.91 16.53 -25.71
CA GLU A 435 0.90 16.17 -24.68
C GLU A 435 -0.52 15.80 -25.13
N ASN A 436 -0.86 15.85 -26.42
CA ASN A 436 -2.24 15.67 -26.87
C ASN A 436 -2.52 14.67 -28.00
N LYS A 437 -1.55 13.96 -28.61
CA LYS A 437 -1.93 13.10 -29.78
C LYS A 437 -1.28 11.72 -30.03
N ALA A 438 -0.32 11.21 -29.27
CA ALA A 438 0.05 9.77 -29.37
C ALA A 438 0.98 9.36 -28.22
N THR A 439 0.53 8.51 -27.30
CA THR A 439 1.32 8.08 -26.15
C THR A 439 1.92 6.68 -26.38
N THR A 440 3.26 6.61 -26.50
CA THR A 440 3.98 5.32 -26.43
C THR A 440 4.03 4.88 -24.96
N VAL A 441 3.78 3.61 -24.70
CA VAL A 441 3.93 2.98 -23.39
C VAL A 441 5.11 2.01 -23.44
N VAL A 442 6.02 2.11 -22.47
CA VAL A 442 7.23 1.28 -22.39
C VAL A 442 7.10 0.30 -21.23
N TYR A 443 7.18 -1.00 -21.52
CA TYR A 443 7.21 -2.08 -20.55
C TYR A 443 8.62 -2.66 -20.52
N CYS A 444 9.19 -2.87 -19.34
CA CYS A 444 10.53 -3.46 -19.24
C CYS A 444 10.65 -4.44 -18.09
N CYS A 445 11.23 -5.61 -18.38
CA CYS A 445 11.53 -6.67 -17.42
C CYS A 445 12.76 -7.45 -17.88
N GLY A 446 13.73 -7.64 -17.00
CA GLY A 446 14.95 -8.39 -17.30
C GLY A 446 16.04 -8.16 -16.25
N PRO A 447 17.30 -8.51 -16.57
CA PRO A 447 18.41 -8.33 -15.64
C PRO A 447 18.55 -6.87 -15.18
N THR A 448 19.04 -6.65 -13.95
CA THR A 448 19.14 -5.32 -13.33
C THR A 448 19.84 -4.29 -14.22
N SER A 449 20.87 -4.70 -14.98
CA SER A 449 21.57 -3.81 -15.92
C SER A 449 20.67 -3.27 -17.04
N LEU A 450 19.78 -4.11 -17.59
CA LEU A 450 18.83 -3.72 -18.63
C LEU A 450 17.77 -2.77 -18.06
N MET A 451 17.23 -3.13 -16.90
CA MET A 451 16.22 -2.34 -16.19
C MET A 451 16.73 -0.93 -15.86
N ASN A 452 17.93 -0.83 -15.30
CA ASN A 452 18.55 0.45 -14.97
C ASN A 452 18.78 1.31 -16.21
N ALA A 453 19.29 0.71 -17.30
CA ALA A 453 19.50 1.45 -18.54
C ALA A 453 18.19 1.97 -19.13
N CYS A 454 17.11 1.18 -19.06
CA CYS A 454 15.78 1.59 -19.50
C CYS A 454 15.25 2.75 -18.63
N ARG A 455 15.34 2.65 -17.30
CA ARG A 455 14.96 3.73 -16.36
C ARG A 455 15.71 5.03 -16.68
N THR A 456 17.03 4.97 -16.84
CA THR A 456 17.86 6.14 -17.17
C THR A 456 17.38 6.81 -18.46
N ILE A 457 17.11 6.05 -19.51
CA ILE A 457 16.67 6.60 -20.80
C ILE A 457 15.29 7.21 -20.68
N THR A 458 14.32 6.50 -20.10
CA THR A 458 12.96 7.02 -19.93
C THR A 458 12.91 8.30 -19.08
N THR A 459 13.74 8.38 -18.04
CA THR A 459 13.89 9.60 -17.22
C THR A 459 14.52 10.73 -18.02
N THR A 460 15.58 10.46 -18.79
CA THR A 460 16.26 11.47 -19.61
C THR A 460 15.33 12.03 -20.70
N LEU A 461 14.41 11.21 -21.19
CA LEU A 461 13.42 11.58 -22.20
C LEU A 461 12.12 12.15 -21.61
N ASN A 462 12.04 12.34 -20.29
CA ASN A 462 10.86 12.87 -19.59
C ASN A 462 9.56 12.09 -19.89
N TYR A 463 9.63 10.77 -19.97
CA TYR A 463 8.41 9.95 -20.08
C TYR A 463 7.50 10.16 -18.87
N PRO A 464 6.18 10.35 -19.07
CA PRO A 464 5.21 10.33 -17.98
C PRO A 464 5.28 9.01 -17.23
N LYS A 465 5.13 9.05 -15.90
CA LYS A 465 5.14 7.83 -15.08
C LYS A 465 4.03 6.84 -15.47
N ALA A 466 2.89 7.33 -15.93
CA ALA A 466 1.79 6.50 -16.41
C ALA A 466 2.11 5.71 -17.70
N ASN A 467 3.17 6.11 -18.42
CA ASN A 467 3.56 5.52 -19.70
C ASN A 467 4.75 4.57 -19.57
N ILE A 468 5.16 4.24 -18.35
CA ILE A 468 6.27 3.32 -18.12
C ILE A 468 5.86 2.28 -17.08
N HIS A 469 6.03 1.02 -17.43
CA HIS A 469 5.80 -0.11 -16.54
C HIS A 469 7.07 -0.95 -16.41
N PHE A 470 7.43 -1.30 -15.18
CA PHE A 470 8.62 -2.08 -14.89
C PHE A 470 8.25 -3.27 -14.00
N GLU A 471 8.55 -4.48 -14.47
CA GLU A 471 8.49 -5.69 -13.66
C GLU A 471 9.93 -6.13 -13.37
N GLU A 472 10.25 -6.39 -12.10
CA GLU A 472 11.62 -6.67 -11.71
C GLU A 472 11.73 -8.01 -10.99
N PHE A 473 12.27 -8.99 -11.71
CA PHE A 473 12.66 -10.27 -11.15
C PHE A 473 14.02 -10.13 -10.51
N GLY A 474 14.13 -10.55 -9.26
CA GLY A 474 15.37 -10.36 -8.52
C GLY A 474 16.54 -11.18 -9.02
N ASP A 475 17.62 -10.49 -9.40
CA ASP A 475 19.00 -11.00 -9.36
C ASP A 475 19.59 -10.97 -7.94
N ALA A 476 18.75 -10.82 -6.91
CA ALA A 476 19.24 -10.67 -5.55
C ALA A 476 19.87 -11.99 -5.08
N THR A 477 21.17 -11.95 -4.79
CA THR A 477 21.94 -12.87 -3.95
C THR A 477 21.36 -12.96 -2.53
N THR A 478 20.13 -13.45 -2.45
CA THR A 478 19.24 -13.40 -1.30
C THR A 478 19.49 -14.58 -0.38
N GLY A 479 20.40 -14.43 0.57
CA GLY A 479 20.69 -15.50 1.53
C GLY A 479 21.81 -16.44 1.10
N THR A 480 22.86 -15.92 0.47
CA THR A 480 24.21 -16.46 0.66
C THR A 480 25.08 -15.31 1.14
N GLY A 481 25.55 -15.43 2.36
CA GLY A 481 26.41 -14.47 3.03
C GLY A 481 26.78 -15.00 4.40
N GLU A 482 27.59 -14.26 5.14
CA GLU A 482 27.98 -14.69 6.48
C GLU A 482 26.74 -14.86 7.39
N PRO A 483 26.73 -15.89 8.25
CA PRO A 483 25.69 -16.03 9.25
C PRO A 483 25.78 -14.84 10.22
N PHE A 484 24.64 -14.39 10.74
CA PHE A 484 24.60 -13.26 11.66
C PHE A 484 23.46 -13.42 12.68
N GLU A 485 23.59 -12.70 13.79
CA GLU A 485 22.58 -12.65 14.86
C GLU A 485 21.66 -11.45 14.68
N VAL A 486 20.37 -11.66 14.88
CA VAL A 486 19.38 -10.60 14.94
C VAL A 486 18.75 -10.55 16.31
N GLU A 487 18.81 -9.40 16.98
CA GLU A 487 18.09 -9.15 18.23
C GLU A 487 16.81 -8.37 17.93
N ILE A 488 15.67 -8.87 18.40
CA ILE A 488 14.36 -8.23 18.21
C ILE A 488 14.10 -7.28 19.36
N LYS A 489 14.18 -5.97 19.13
CA LYS A 489 14.10 -4.94 20.18
C LYS A 489 12.84 -5.03 21.05
N SER A 490 11.70 -5.39 20.46
CA SER A 490 10.42 -5.49 21.15
C SER A 490 10.35 -6.66 22.15
N THR A 491 11.15 -7.71 21.95
CA THR A 491 11.11 -8.94 22.77
C THR A 491 12.42 -9.25 23.49
N GLY A 492 13.54 -8.66 23.08
CA GLY A 492 14.89 -9.02 23.52
C GLY A 492 15.40 -10.36 22.97
N ASN A 493 14.59 -11.08 22.19
CA ASN A 493 14.98 -12.39 21.65
C ASN A 493 16.07 -12.23 20.59
N THR A 494 17.07 -13.09 20.64
CA THR A 494 18.11 -13.18 19.61
C THR A 494 17.89 -14.42 18.76
N ILE A 495 17.82 -14.23 17.44
CA ILE A 495 17.58 -15.29 16.45
C ILE A 495 18.79 -15.38 15.52
N GLN A 496 19.23 -16.59 15.24
CA GLN A 496 20.34 -16.85 14.32
C GLN A 496 19.83 -16.85 12.87
N VAL A 497 20.46 -16.05 12.02
CA VAL A 497 20.20 -16.05 10.57
C VAL A 497 21.30 -16.87 9.88
N PRO A 498 21.03 -18.13 9.48
CA PRO A 498 22.02 -18.99 8.85
C PRO A 498 22.40 -18.47 7.46
N ARG A 499 23.46 -19.03 6.88
CA ARG A 499 24.01 -18.56 5.60
C ARG A 499 22.98 -18.64 4.48
N GLU A 500 22.12 -19.66 4.52
CA GLU A 500 21.19 -20.11 3.47
C GLU A 500 19.80 -19.45 3.53
N LYS A 501 19.47 -18.73 4.61
CA LYS A 501 18.18 -18.06 4.79
C LYS A 501 18.31 -16.55 4.78
N SER A 502 17.28 -15.86 4.30
CA SER A 502 17.13 -14.42 4.51
C SER A 502 16.63 -14.13 5.92
N LEU A 503 16.81 -12.89 6.38
CA LEU A 503 16.25 -12.45 7.64
C LEU A 503 14.71 -12.59 7.64
N LEU A 504 14.05 -12.22 6.54
CA LEU A 504 12.60 -12.37 6.38
C LEU A 504 12.11 -13.80 6.61
N GLN A 505 12.83 -14.80 6.08
CA GLN A 505 12.47 -16.20 6.26
C GLN A 505 12.61 -16.64 7.71
N VAL A 506 13.72 -16.27 8.36
CA VAL A 506 13.99 -16.60 9.76
C VAL A 506 12.97 -15.94 10.70
N LEU A 507 12.58 -14.69 10.42
CA LEU A 507 11.52 -14.00 11.16
C LEU A 507 10.18 -14.71 10.97
N SER A 508 9.83 -15.07 9.73
CA SER A 508 8.59 -15.79 9.45
C SER A 508 8.55 -17.16 10.13
N ASP A 509 9.65 -17.92 10.14
CA ASP A 509 9.75 -19.21 10.82
C ASP A 509 9.59 -19.06 12.35
N ALA A 510 10.02 -17.92 12.90
CA ALA A 510 9.85 -17.56 14.30
C ALA A 510 8.46 -16.95 14.62
N GLY A 511 7.53 -16.90 13.66
CA GLY A 511 6.19 -16.34 13.82
C GLY A 511 6.14 -14.80 13.80
N LEU A 512 7.22 -14.13 13.41
CA LEU A 512 7.31 -12.69 13.22
C LEU A 512 7.04 -12.36 11.75
N GLU A 513 5.78 -12.05 11.43
CA GLU A 513 5.38 -11.73 10.06
C GLU A 513 5.76 -10.31 9.68
N ILE A 514 6.66 -10.21 8.70
CA ILE A 514 7.01 -8.95 8.02
C ILE A 514 6.31 -8.93 6.68
N GLU A 515 5.67 -7.81 6.35
CA GLU A 515 5.05 -7.63 5.04
C GLU A 515 6.07 -7.86 3.94
N SER A 516 5.69 -8.59 2.89
CA SER A 516 6.62 -8.85 1.79
C SER A 516 5.88 -9.11 0.48
N SER A 517 6.39 -8.52 -0.60
CA SER A 517 5.82 -8.66 -1.94
C SER A 517 6.86 -9.27 -2.89
N CYS A 518 7.82 -8.48 -3.38
CA CYS A 518 8.75 -8.95 -4.42
C CYS A 518 9.77 -10.00 -3.95
N LEU A 519 10.10 -10.04 -2.65
CA LEU A 519 11.14 -10.89 -2.03
C LEU A 519 12.56 -10.70 -2.59
N VAL A 520 12.77 -9.67 -3.42
CA VAL A 520 14.01 -9.43 -4.15
C VAL A 520 14.60 -8.05 -3.92
N GLY A 521 14.01 -7.27 -3.02
CA GLY A 521 14.61 -6.02 -2.54
C GLY A 521 14.28 -4.80 -3.38
N ASN A 522 13.22 -4.85 -4.18
CA ASN A 522 12.86 -3.79 -5.13
C ASN A 522 11.61 -3.01 -4.70
N CYS A 523 10.63 -3.68 -4.08
CA CYS A 523 9.38 -3.04 -3.68
C CYS A 523 9.42 -2.35 -2.31
N GLY A 524 10.43 -2.65 -1.47
CA GLY A 524 10.55 -2.07 -0.13
C GLY A 524 9.59 -2.62 0.92
N THR A 525 8.64 -3.48 0.56
CA THR A 525 7.64 -4.03 1.49
C THR A 525 8.28 -4.78 2.67
N CYS A 526 9.38 -5.50 2.43
CA CYS A 526 10.11 -6.27 3.45
C CYS A 526 11.02 -5.41 4.36
N MET A 527 10.88 -4.09 4.34
CA MET A 527 11.72 -3.18 5.11
C MET A 527 11.49 -3.36 6.62
N VAL A 528 12.58 -3.48 7.37
CA VAL A 528 12.61 -3.51 8.84
C VAL A 528 13.61 -2.48 9.34
N ASP A 529 13.35 -1.87 10.49
CA ASP A 529 14.24 -0.86 11.04
C ASP A 529 15.42 -1.51 11.76
N VAL A 530 16.60 -0.92 11.62
CA VAL A 530 17.85 -1.36 12.22
C VAL A 530 18.19 -0.40 13.35
N CYS A 531 17.95 -0.84 14.58
CA CYS A 531 18.20 -0.06 15.78
C CYS A 531 19.68 0.01 16.15
N LYS A 532 20.45 -1.04 15.82
CA LYS A 532 21.88 -1.13 16.14
C LYS A 532 22.58 -2.13 15.22
N GLY A 533 23.86 -1.89 14.94
CA GLY A 533 24.71 -2.78 14.15
C GLY A 533 24.82 -2.35 12.69
N GLU A 534 25.72 -3.00 11.95
CA GLU A 534 25.97 -2.69 10.55
C GLU A 534 25.23 -3.65 9.62
N VAL A 535 24.71 -3.12 8.51
CA VAL A 535 24.01 -3.88 7.49
C VAL A 535 24.78 -3.87 6.17
N GLU A 536 24.87 -5.05 5.57
CA GLU A 536 25.17 -5.21 4.16
C GLU A 536 23.87 -5.04 3.36
N HIS A 537 23.67 -3.85 2.79
CA HIS A 537 22.45 -3.55 2.04
C HIS A 537 22.47 -4.22 0.67
N LYS A 538 21.41 -4.98 0.38
CA LYS A 538 21.12 -5.52 -0.95
C LYS A 538 19.76 -5.00 -1.40
N GLY A 539 19.52 -5.01 -2.71
CA GLY A 539 18.30 -4.42 -3.31
C GLY A 539 18.39 -2.91 -3.54
N VAL A 540 17.38 -2.38 -4.23
CA VAL A 540 17.35 -0.97 -4.71
C VAL A 540 16.22 -0.14 -4.10
N ALA A 541 15.35 -0.74 -3.28
CA ALA A 541 14.18 -0.05 -2.74
C ALA A 541 14.53 1.04 -1.71
N LEU A 542 15.70 0.97 -1.07
CA LEU A 542 16.14 1.93 -0.06
C LEU A 542 17.09 2.97 -0.67
N ASN A 543 16.80 4.24 -0.43
CA ASN A 543 17.72 5.34 -0.70
C ASN A 543 18.84 5.43 0.37
N GLU A 544 19.85 6.27 0.15
CA GLU A 544 21.02 6.38 1.05
C GLU A 544 20.69 6.89 2.46
N GLU A 545 19.58 7.63 2.66
CA GLU A 545 19.14 8.00 4.01
C GLU A 545 18.50 6.81 4.73
N GLN A 546 17.62 6.08 4.03
CA GLN A 546 16.95 4.89 4.58
C GLN A 546 17.93 3.77 4.92
N LYS A 547 19.02 3.61 4.15
CA LYS A 547 20.07 2.63 4.47
C LYS A 547 20.74 2.90 5.83
N LYS A 548 20.65 4.11 6.39
CA LYS A 548 21.22 4.39 7.72
C LYS A 548 20.40 3.80 8.86
N GLU A 549 19.10 3.61 8.66
CA GLU A 549 18.14 3.30 9.74
C GLU A 549 17.30 2.05 9.47
N SER A 550 17.35 1.47 8.26
CA SER A 550 16.51 0.34 7.88
C SER A 550 17.22 -0.62 6.93
N MET A 551 16.73 -1.86 6.86
CA MET A 551 17.20 -2.88 5.91
C MET A 551 16.02 -3.60 5.23
N LEU A 552 16.26 -4.13 4.04
CA LEU A 552 15.30 -4.99 3.35
C LEU A 552 15.48 -6.42 3.86
N SER A 553 14.64 -6.87 4.80
CA SER A 553 14.77 -8.19 5.46
C SER A 553 14.77 -9.36 4.47
N CYS A 554 14.15 -9.19 3.30
CA CYS A 554 14.13 -10.20 2.26
C CYS A 554 15.50 -10.43 1.62
N VAL A 555 16.40 -9.43 1.59
CA VAL A 555 17.63 -9.49 0.80
C VAL A 555 18.91 -9.03 1.51
N SER A 556 18.84 -8.02 2.37
CA SER A 556 19.99 -7.47 3.10
C SER A 556 20.44 -8.41 4.23
N ARG A 557 21.69 -8.29 4.68
CA ARG A 557 22.25 -9.08 5.79
C ARG A 557 22.86 -8.19 6.88
N GLY A 558 22.90 -8.67 8.11
CA GLY A 558 23.68 -8.04 9.18
C GLY A 558 25.15 -8.44 9.11
N LYS A 559 26.04 -7.57 9.61
CA LYS A 559 27.44 -7.93 9.88
C LYS A 559 27.59 -8.27 11.36
N GLY A 560 27.82 -9.56 11.66
CA GLY A 560 27.98 -10.03 13.03
C GLY A 560 26.63 -10.06 13.77
N ARG A 561 26.30 -8.99 14.50
CA ARG A 561 25.04 -8.86 15.23
C ARG A 561 24.37 -7.52 14.96
N ILE A 562 23.09 -7.56 14.64
CA ILE A 562 22.25 -6.38 14.47
C ILE A 562 21.03 -6.46 15.39
N MET A 563 20.47 -5.32 15.74
CA MET A 563 19.19 -5.22 16.44
C MET A 563 18.19 -4.58 15.50
N ILE A 564 17.01 -5.18 15.38
CA ILE A 564 15.93 -4.67 14.53
C ILE A 564 14.67 -4.36 15.34
N ASP A 565 13.86 -3.45 14.82
CA ASP A 565 12.50 -3.20 15.30
C ASP A 565 11.51 -3.76 14.26
N CYS A 566 10.71 -4.74 14.68
CA CYS A 566 9.71 -5.38 13.84
C CYS A 566 8.48 -5.87 14.62
#